data_AF-A0A1J3HXX5-F1
#
_entry.id   AF-A0A1J3HXX5-F1
#
_cell.length_a   1.000
_cell.length_b   1.000
_cell.length_c   1.000
_cell.angle_alpha   90.00
_cell.angle_beta   90.00
_cell.angle_gamma   90.00
#
_symmetry.space_group_name_H-M   'P 1'
#
loop_
_entity.id
_entity.type
_entity.pdbx_description
1 polymer ?
#
loop_
_entity_poly.entity_id
_entity_poly.type
_entity_poly.pdbx_seq_one_letter_code
_entity_poly.pdbx_strand_id
1 'polypeptide(L)'
;MMFISTRPLSATRSGLPVDPLMTSFVRSSYFKNWSSKRFTSPDEVILCVDNKQSMYCHLLSGLIQREEVVSMAATFASSLVQAITFLETHWKELCDNIRLVMLASGSLTLVARNLSPPY
;
A
#
# COMPACT_ATOMS: atom_id res chain seq x y z
N MET A 1 -2.92 -0.20 -10.35
CA MET A 1 -2.95 0.01 -8.88
C MET A 1 -3.57 -1.21 -8.21
N MET A 2 -2.93 -1.76 -7.18
CA MET A 2 -3.44 -2.93 -6.46
C MET A 2 -3.47 -2.67 -4.95
N PHE A 3 -4.61 -2.96 -4.31
CA PHE A 3 -4.77 -2.86 -2.86
C PHE A 3 -4.55 -4.22 -2.22
N ILE A 4 -3.41 -4.37 -1.55
CA ILE A 4 -3.02 -5.61 -0.87
C ILE A 4 -2.88 -5.30 0.62
N SER A 5 -3.41 -6.18 1.46
CA SER A 5 -3.23 -6.10 2.90
C SER A 5 -2.51 -7.34 3.40
N THR A 6 -1.49 -7.14 4.23
CA THR A 6 -0.80 -8.24 4.90
C THR A 6 -1.28 -8.42 6.32
N ARG A 7 -1.05 -9.60 6.89
CA ARG A 7 -1.29 -9.86 8.31
C ARG A 7 0.04 -9.97 9.07
N PRO A 8 0.01 -9.69 10.39
CA PRO A 8 1.14 -10.01 11.27
C PRO A 8 1.44 -11.51 11.20
N LEU A 9 2.72 -11.86 11.26
CA LEU A 9 3.13 -13.26 11.35
C LEU A 9 2.59 -13.87 12.64
N SER A 10 2.09 -15.09 12.54
CA SER A 10 1.80 -15.94 13.69
C SER A 10 2.59 -17.25 13.58
N ALA A 11 2.72 -17.97 14.69
CA ALA A 11 3.39 -19.26 14.72
C ALA A 11 2.62 -20.27 15.58
N THR A 12 2.69 -21.55 15.23
CA THR A 12 2.18 -22.62 16.07
C THR A 12 3.00 -22.73 17.36
N ARG A 13 2.50 -23.47 18.35
CA ARG A 13 3.29 -23.80 19.57
C ARG A 13 4.60 -24.54 19.27
N SER A 14 4.71 -25.19 18.12
CA SER A 14 5.93 -25.87 17.65
C SER A 14 6.87 -24.96 16.86
N GLY A 15 6.55 -23.67 16.69
CA GLY A 15 7.36 -22.70 15.96
C GLY A 15 7.16 -22.69 14.45
N LEU A 16 6.16 -23.39 13.92
CA LEU A 16 5.87 -23.37 12.49
C LEU A 16 5.13 -22.07 12.14
N PRO A 17 5.55 -21.34 11.09
CA PRO A 17 4.91 -20.10 10.69
C PRO A 17 3.49 -20.36 10.18
N VAL A 18 2.57 -19.50 10.58
CA VAL A 18 1.17 -19.48 10.13
C VAL A 18 0.89 -18.08 9.60
N ASP A 19 0.64 -18.01 8.30
CA ASP A 19 0.30 -16.78 7.58
C ASP A 19 -0.82 -17.06 6.58
N PRO A 20 -1.72 -16.09 6.33
CA PRO A 20 -2.64 -16.18 5.20
C PRO A 20 -1.88 -16.37 3.89
N LEU A 21 -2.45 -17.15 2.96
CA LEU A 21 -1.84 -17.44 1.66
C LEU A 21 -1.33 -16.18 0.96
N MET A 22 -2.16 -15.14 0.91
CA MET A 22 -1.80 -13.87 0.27
C MET A 22 -0.60 -13.20 0.93
N THR A 23 -0.55 -13.23 2.26
CA THR A 23 0.55 -12.65 3.04
C THR A 23 1.86 -13.40 2.82
N SER A 24 1.81 -14.73 2.85
CA SER A 24 2.97 -15.58 2.52
C SER A 24 3.44 -15.36 1.08
N PHE A 25 2.49 -15.28 0.13
CA PHE A 25 2.78 -15.05 -1.29
C PHE A 25 3.50 -13.72 -1.51
N VAL A 26 3.00 -12.60 -0.96
CA VAL A 26 3.64 -11.30 -1.16
C VAL A 26 5.00 -11.15 -0.46
N ARG A 27 5.24 -11.94 0.59
CA ARG A 27 6.55 -12.01 1.26
C ARG A 27 7.58 -12.85 0.51
N SER A 28 7.13 -13.74 -0.38
CA SER A 28 8.01 -14.62 -1.16
C SER A 28 8.98 -13.82 -2.04
N SER A 29 10.18 -14.38 -2.28
CA SER A 29 11.13 -13.82 -3.24
C SER A 29 10.55 -13.76 -4.65
N TYR A 30 9.68 -14.71 -5.00
CA TYR A 30 8.97 -14.73 -6.27
C TYR A 30 8.15 -13.46 -6.47
N PHE A 31 7.32 -13.09 -5.49
CA PHE A 31 6.50 -11.88 -5.61
C PHE A 31 7.34 -10.61 -5.62
N LYS A 32 8.34 -10.48 -4.73
CA LYS A 32 9.22 -9.30 -4.68
C LYS A 32 9.95 -9.05 -6.00
N ASN A 33 10.45 -10.11 -6.63
CA ASN A 33 11.10 -9.98 -7.94
C ASN A 33 10.10 -9.62 -9.04
N TRP A 34 8.85 -10.09 -8.93
CA TRP A 34 7.78 -9.83 -9.89
C TRP A 34 7.13 -8.44 -9.75
N SER A 35 6.98 -7.93 -8.52
CA SER A 35 6.26 -6.70 -8.18
C SER A 35 7.01 -5.43 -8.54
N SER A 36 8.35 -5.48 -8.49
CA SER A 36 9.29 -4.34 -8.64
C SER A 36 9.08 -3.41 -9.85
N LYS A 37 8.29 -3.83 -10.86
CA LYS A 37 8.04 -3.06 -12.08
C LYS A 37 6.57 -2.89 -12.47
N ARG A 38 5.63 -3.39 -11.67
CA ARG A 38 4.24 -3.61 -12.14
C ARG A 38 3.17 -2.92 -11.29
N PHE A 39 3.51 -2.48 -10.09
CA PHE A 39 2.58 -1.82 -9.19
C PHE A 39 3.00 -0.39 -8.93
N THR A 40 2.01 0.49 -8.77
CA THR A 40 2.20 1.90 -8.43
C THR A 40 2.74 2.11 -7.02
N SER A 41 2.61 1.09 -6.15
CA SER A 41 2.97 1.17 -4.74
C SER A 41 4.27 0.41 -4.48
N PRO A 42 5.20 0.98 -3.69
CA PRO A 42 6.43 0.30 -3.30
C PRO A 42 6.17 -1.01 -2.53
N ASP A 43 7.13 -1.94 -2.58
CA ASP A 43 7.06 -3.19 -1.83
C ASP A 43 6.89 -2.96 -0.31
N GLU A 44 7.48 -1.88 0.22
CA GLU A 44 7.33 -1.47 1.62
C GLU A 44 5.86 -1.20 2.00
N VAL A 45 5.09 -0.60 1.08
CA VAL A 45 3.66 -0.33 1.27
C VAL A 45 2.83 -1.60 1.21
N ILE A 46 3.18 -2.50 0.27
CA ILE A 46 2.52 -3.80 0.12
C ILE A 46 2.76 -4.69 1.35
N LEU A 47 3.96 -4.64 1.93
CA LEU A 47 4.37 -5.44 3.08
C LEU A 47 4.01 -4.79 4.43
N CYS A 48 3.46 -3.58 4.41
CA CYS A 48 3.01 -2.89 5.62
C CYS A 48 1.91 -3.70 6.31
N VAL A 49 2.08 -3.88 7.62
CA VAL A 49 1.17 -4.68 8.46
C VAL A 49 0.00 -3.83 8.98
N ASP A 50 0.18 -2.51 9.06
CA ASP A 50 -0.92 -1.59 9.36
C ASP A 50 -1.74 -1.36 8.09
N ASN A 51 -2.93 -1.93 8.05
CA ASN A 51 -3.83 -1.82 6.91
C ASN A 51 -4.25 -0.39 6.61
N LYS A 52 -4.38 0.48 7.61
CA LYS A 52 -4.75 1.89 7.40
C LYS A 52 -3.61 2.64 6.75
N GLN A 53 -2.40 2.48 7.28
CA GLN A 53 -1.20 3.10 6.71
C GLN A 53 -0.92 2.58 5.30
N SER A 54 -1.02 1.26 5.09
CA SER A 54 -0.89 0.65 3.77
C SER A 54 -1.91 1.20 2.79
N MET A 55 -3.19 1.28 3.17
CA MET A 55 -4.27 1.83 2.33
C MET A 55 -4.00 3.28 1.93
N TYR A 56 -3.60 4.10 2.92
CA TYR A 56 -3.25 5.49 2.71
C TYR A 56 -2.11 5.63 1.68
N CYS A 57 -1.02 4.90 1.89
CA CYS A 57 0.14 4.93 1.02
C CYS A 57 -0.15 4.36 -0.38
N HIS A 58 -1.02 3.34 -0.48
CA HIS A 58 -1.50 2.83 -1.75
C HIS A 58 -2.20 3.94 -2.54
N LEU A 59 -3.21 4.59 -1.93
CA LEU A 59 -3.96 5.72 -2.52
C LEU A 59 -3.04 6.86 -2.92
N LEU A 60 -2.16 7.29 -2.03
CA LEU A 60 -1.23 8.39 -2.31
C LEU A 60 -0.32 8.08 -3.51
N SER A 61 0.28 6.88 -3.54
CA SER A 61 1.14 6.46 -4.65
C SER A 61 0.38 6.41 -5.98
N GLY A 62 -0.86 5.88 -5.95
CA GLY A 62 -1.72 5.81 -7.13
C GLY A 62 -2.18 7.17 -7.63
N LEU A 63 -2.47 8.12 -6.74
CA LEU A 63 -2.90 9.48 -7.11
C LEU A 63 -1.75 10.31 -7.69
N ILE A 64 -0.53 10.12 -7.20
CA ILE A 64 0.67 10.77 -7.75
C ILE A 64 0.94 10.26 -9.17
N GLN A 65 0.91 8.94 -9.37
CA GLN A 65 1.13 8.29 -10.67
C GLN A 65 -0.16 8.07 -11.45
N ARG A 66 -1.19 8.91 -11.26
CA ARG A 66 -2.55 8.66 -11.79
C ARG A 66 -2.61 8.45 -13.30
N GLU A 67 -1.70 9.07 -14.05
CA GLU A 67 -1.64 8.96 -15.51
C GLU A 67 -1.11 7.58 -15.98
N GLU A 68 -0.41 6.86 -15.10
CA GLU A 68 0.13 5.52 -15.35
C GLU A 68 -0.85 4.42 -14.89
N VAL A 69 -1.95 4.78 -14.21
CA VAL A 69 -2.93 3.83 -13.67
C VAL A 69 -3.89 3.37 -14.78
N VAL A 70 -3.64 2.18 -15.32
CA VAL A 70 -4.53 1.56 -16.32
C VAL A 70 -5.62 0.65 -15.73
N SER A 71 -5.47 0.23 -14.46
CA SER A 71 -6.43 -0.64 -13.78
C SER A 71 -6.33 -0.55 -12.26
N MET A 72 -7.43 -0.87 -11.57
CA MET A 72 -7.49 -0.99 -10.11
C MET A 72 -7.94 -2.40 -9.72
N ALA A 73 -7.27 -3.03 -8.77
CA ALA A 73 -7.58 -4.38 -8.31
C ALA A 73 -7.40 -4.53 -6.80
N ALA A 74 -8.12 -5.46 -6.20
CA ALA A 74 -7.96 -5.87 -4.81
C ALA A 74 -8.28 -7.38 -4.69
N THR A 75 -7.79 -8.03 -3.63
CA THR A 75 -8.06 -9.46 -3.39
C THR A 75 -9.55 -9.76 -3.25
N PHE A 76 -10.30 -8.84 -2.63
CA PHE A 76 -11.75 -8.93 -2.47
C PHE A 76 -12.40 -7.62 -2.90
N ALA A 77 -13.62 -7.70 -3.46
CA ALA A 77 -14.40 -6.52 -3.83
C ALA A 77 -14.63 -5.59 -2.62
N SER A 78 -14.84 -6.16 -1.43
CA SER A 78 -14.98 -5.41 -0.18
C SER A 78 -13.76 -4.56 0.16
N SER A 79 -12.55 -5.00 -0.20
CA SER A 79 -11.33 -4.22 0.00
C SER A 79 -11.26 -3.02 -0.93
N LEU A 80 -11.74 -3.15 -2.17
CA LEU A 80 -11.82 -2.02 -3.10
C LEU A 80 -12.87 -1.00 -2.65
N VAL A 81 -14.03 -1.45 -2.17
CA VAL A 81 -15.04 -0.57 -1.58
C VAL A 81 -14.46 0.18 -0.38
N GLN A 82 -13.74 -0.50 0.51
CA GLN A 82 -13.06 0.15 1.63
C GLN A 82 -12.04 1.20 1.18
N ALA A 83 -11.27 0.93 0.12
CA ALA A 83 -10.33 1.90 -0.43
C ALA A 83 -11.03 3.16 -0.96
N ILE A 84 -12.16 2.99 -1.65
CA ILE A 84 -12.98 4.10 -2.16
C ILE A 84 -13.56 4.91 -0.99
N THR A 85 -14.15 4.26 0.00
CA THR A 85 -14.66 4.94 1.21
C THR A 85 -13.55 5.65 1.98
N PHE A 86 -12.35 5.07 2.04
CA PHE A 86 -11.19 5.71 2.65
C PHE A 86 -10.79 6.98 1.89
N LEU A 87 -10.78 6.93 0.55
CA LEU A 87 -10.53 8.09 -0.29
C LEU A 87 -11.59 9.19 -0.06
N GLU A 88 -12.87 8.84 -0.04
CA GLU A 88 -13.97 9.79 0.21
C GLU A 88 -13.84 10.52 1.55
N THR A 89 -13.30 9.84 2.56
CA THR A 89 -13.15 10.39 3.91
C THR A 89 -11.86 11.20 4.10
N HIS A 90 -10.78 10.86 3.38
CA HIS A 90 -9.44 11.45 3.59
C HIS A 90 -8.88 12.23 2.39
N TRP A 91 -9.68 12.47 1.33
CA TRP A 91 -9.19 13.10 0.10
C TRP A 91 -8.52 14.47 0.31
N LYS A 92 -8.99 15.28 1.27
CA LYS A 92 -8.41 16.60 1.55
C LYS A 92 -6.96 16.48 2.02
N GLU A 93 -6.74 15.61 3.00
CA GLU A 93 -5.41 15.32 3.54
C GLU A 93 -4.49 14.71 2.46
N LEU A 94 -5.01 13.78 1.66
CA LEU A 94 -4.27 13.22 0.53
C LEU A 94 -3.87 14.30 -0.48
N CYS A 95 -4.78 15.22 -0.83
CA CYS A 95 -4.47 16.33 -1.73
C CYS A 95 -3.40 17.27 -1.15
N ASP A 96 -3.48 17.59 0.14
CA ASP A 96 -2.50 18.45 0.79
C ASP A 96 -1.12 17.80 0.81
N ASN A 97 -1.04 16.51 1.11
CA ASN A 97 0.21 15.76 1.05
C ASN A 97 0.76 15.64 -0.39
N ILE A 98 -0.09 15.49 -1.40
CA ILE A 98 0.37 15.54 -2.81
C ILE A 98 0.97 16.91 -3.14
N ARG A 99 0.35 18.01 -2.71
CA ARG A 99 0.91 19.36 -2.93
C ARG A 99 2.27 19.50 -2.26
N LEU A 100 2.41 19.01 -1.02
CA LEU A 100 3.68 19.02 -0.30
C LEU A 100 4.77 18.20 -1.02
N VAL A 101 4.43 16.99 -1.48
CA VAL A 101 5.34 16.13 -2.27
C VAL A 101 5.83 16.86 -3.52
N MET A 102 4.93 17.53 -4.24
CA MET A 102 5.26 18.23 -5.48
C MET A 102 6.11 19.49 -5.23
N LEU A 103 5.87 20.21 -4.13
CA LEU A 103 6.65 21.40 -3.74
C LEU A 103 8.06 21.04 -3.24
N ALA A 104 8.25 19.86 -2.65
CA ALA A 104 9.53 19.42 -2.10
C ALA A 104 10.56 18.93 -3.15
N SER A 105 10.31 19.10 -4.46
CA SER A 105 11.13 18.55 -5.55
C SER A 105 11.26 17.01 -5.55
N GLY A 106 10.21 16.34 -6.01
CA GLY A 106 10.38 15.20 -6.93
C GLY A 106 10.95 13.87 -6.42
N SER A 107 11.02 13.61 -5.10
CA SER A 107 11.45 12.29 -4.60
C SER A 107 10.39 11.68 -3.67
N LEU A 108 9.57 10.78 -4.24
CA LEU A 108 8.63 9.87 -3.54
C LEU A 108 9.28 9.15 -2.32
N THR A 109 10.60 8.98 -2.35
CA THR A 109 11.44 8.33 -1.34
C THR A 109 11.48 9.04 0.02
N LEU A 110 11.30 10.37 0.06
CA LEU A 110 11.41 11.13 1.31
C LEU A 110 10.07 11.18 2.07
N VAL A 111 8.95 11.10 1.35
CA VAL A 111 7.61 11.15 1.93
C VAL A 111 7.16 9.77 2.40
N ALA A 112 7.53 8.67 1.72
CA ALA A 112 7.27 7.32 2.24
C ALA A 112 8.00 7.02 3.57
N ARG A 113 9.18 7.63 3.79
CA ARG A 113 9.93 7.49 5.05
C ARG A 113 9.40 8.37 6.20
N ASN A 114 8.68 9.44 5.88
CA ASN A 114 8.19 10.42 6.86
C ASN A 114 6.66 10.43 7.04
N LEU A 115 5.91 9.67 6.24
CA LEU A 115 4.48 9.42 6.47
C LEU A 115 4.29 8.35 7.54
N SER A 116 4.59 8.72 8.78
CA SER A 116 3.74 8.27 9.87
C SER A 116 2.42 9.04 9.73
N PRO A 117 1.28 8.39 9.49
CA PRO A 117 0.00 9.07 9.63
C PRO A 117 -0.08 9.66 11.04
N PRO A 118 -0.62 10.88 11.23
CA PRO A 118 -0.84 11.43 12.55
C PRO A 118 -2.00 10.67 13.21
N TYR A 119 -1.67 9.55 13.84
CA TYR A 119 -2.51 8.89 14.83
C TYR A 119 -1.69 8.65 16.09
#